data_AF-J0ZJQ1-F1
#
_entry.id   AF-J0ZJQ1-F1
#
_cell.length_a   1.000
_cell.length_b   1.000
_cell.length_c   1.000
_cell.angle_alpha   90.00
_cell.angle_beta   90.00
_cell.angle_gamma   90.00
#
_symmetry.space_group_name_H-M   'P 1'
#
loop_
_entity.id
_entity.type
_entity.pdbx_description
1 polymer ?
#
loop_
_entity_poly.entity_id
_entity_poly.type
_entity_poly.pdbx_seq_one_letter_code
_entity_poly.pdbx_strand_id
1 'polypeptide(L)'
;MVMRRVLRHHVCLCVLSTAVLASLALLTDQNKVYAGLNCKGVANPSGNGSSSDNNKGRIECDGKSNGRGDGKGQLSGKRTIDMSETGGKGTSNSGHPAVKVHGRGTNITISSELKITDSGSNNNPAIQVENGGVLTVNNVTMTDVHKGIEVSGGGSSVTVVKGSIEVRNGGGAVIEVRDGGDVTLNRGVKVSGGGDNTGIEVNGTGGTVTLVGTNFSKVKTGIVFKGTGTANVVGVGATINLASGGTGIKMEGDGRANATVMNMAFMGNRTATGAEVTSGTLTVNTVTMTNV
;
A
#
# COMPACT_ATOMS: atom_id res chain seq x y z
N MET A 1 60.15 -24.10 -17.18
CA MET A 1 58.76 -24.59 -17.10
C MET A 1 58.13 -24.06 -15.81
N VAL A 2 57.28 -23.04 -15.90
CA VAL A 2 56.45 -22.60 -14.77
C VAL A 2 55.05 -22.37 -15.33
N MET A 3 54.17 -23.36 -15.17
CA MET A 3 52.74 -23.21 -15.46
C MET A 3 52.11 -22.37 -14.36
N ARG A 4 51.59 -21.18 -14.69
CA ARG A 4 50.68 -20.45 -13.81
C ARG A 4 49.24 -20.83 -14.17
N ARG A 5 48.55 -21.46 -13.21
CA ARG A 5 47.11 -21.77 -13.29
C ARG A 5 46.31 -20.47 -13.28
N VAL A 6 45.52 -20.25 -14.32
CA VAL A 6 44.49 -19.21 -14.36
C VAL A 6 43.25 -19.77 -13.66
N LEU A 7 43.02 -19.37 -12.41
CA LEU A 7 41.78 -19.67 -11.71
C LEU A 7 40.72 -18.68 -12.19
N ARG A 8 39.74 -19.17 -12.95
CA ARG A 8 38.52 -18.43 -13.32
C ARG A 8 37.85 -17.94 -12.04
N HIS A 9 37.70 -16.62 -11.91
CA HIS A 9 36.91 -16.01 -10.87
C HIS A 9 36.08 -14.89 -11.49
N HIS A 10 34.79 -14.89 -11.13
CA HIS A 10 33.82 -13.78 -11.25
C HIS A 10 32.85 -13.81 -12.43
N VAL A 11 32.28 -14.98 -12.72
CA VAL A 11 30.86 -15.08 -13.09
C VAL A 11 30.06 -15.26 -11.81
N CYS A 12 29.83 -14.18 -11.05
CA CYS A 12 28.80 -14.18 -9.98
C CYS A 12 28.51 -12.80 -9.39
N LEU A 13 28.74 -11.68 -10.11
CA LEU A 13 28.43 -10.35 -9.55
C LEU A 13 26.98 -9.89 -9.78
N CYS A 14 26.22 -10.57 -10.65
CA CYS A 14 24.81 -10.21 -10.91
C CYS A 14 23.80 -10.90 -9.97
N VAL A 15 24.17 -12.03 -9.36
CA VAL A 15 23.24 -12.80 -8.50
C VAL A 15 23.28 -12.32 -7.04
N LEU A 16 24.34 -11.59 -6.66
CA LEU A 16 24.48 -11.05 -5.31
C LEU A 16 23.65 -9.78 -5.07
N SER A 17 23.19 -9.05 -6.10
CA SER A 17 22.36 -7.85 -5.90
C SER A 17 20.90 -8.14 -5.58
N THR A 18 20.33 -9.26 -6.03
CA THR A 18 18.92 -9.61 -5.74
C THR A 18 18.75 -10.16 -4.33
N ALA A 19 19.77 -10.81 -3.77
CA ALA A 19 19.73 -11.31 -2.39
C ALA A 19 19.87 -10.20 -1.34
N VAL A 20 20.55 -9.09 -1.65
CA VAL A 20 20.74 -7.97 -0.71
C VAL A 20 19.44 -7.18 -0.49
N LEU A 21 18.56 -7.10 -1.50
CA LEU A 21 17.25 -6.45 -1.36
C LEU A 21 16.28 -7.24 -0.46
N ALA A 22 16.34 -8.58 -0.47
CA ALA A 22 15.51 -9.42 0.42
C ALA A 22 16.03 -9.44 1.87
N SER A 23 17.34 -9.22 2.07
CA SER A 23 17.97 -9.30 3.40
C SER A 23 17.76 -8.04 4.24
N LEU A 24 17.45 -6.89 3.62
CA LEU A 24 17.23 -5.63 4.34
C LEU A 24 15.77 -5.42 4.81
N ALA A 25 14.82 -6.26 4.37
CA ALA A 25 13.41 -6.18 4.79
C ALA A 25 13.10 -6.91 6.12
N LEU A 26 14.07 -7.59 6.72
CA LEU A 26 13.93 -8.41 7.94
C LEU A 26 14.36 -7.72 9.25
N LEU A 27 14.64 -6.43 9.22
CA LEU A 27 14.98 -5.61 10.39
C LEU A 27 13.86 -4.56 10.53
N THR A 28 12.94 -4.59 11.49
CA THR A 28 13.12 -4.79 12.92
C THR A 28 11.77 -5.02 13.63
N ASP A 29 11.71 -6.01 14.54
CA ASP A 29 10.76 -6.07 15.66
C ASP A 29 11.24 -5.13 16.80
N GLN A 30 11.68 -3.92 16.45
CA GLN A 30 12.03 -2.91 17.45
C GLN A 30 10.74 -2.20 17.85
N ASN A 31 10.14 -2.68 18.93
CA ASN A 31 9.25 -1.88 19.75
C ASN A 31 9.94 -0.55 20.07
N LYS A 32 9.43 0.51 19.44
CA LYS A 32 9.73 1.96 19.60
C LYS A 32 10.49 2.54 18.41
N VAL A 33 9.73 3.16 17.52
CA VAL A 33 10.21 4.22 16.63
C VAL A 33 9.44 5.48 17.00
N TYR A 34 10.20 6.49 17.42
CA TYR A 34 9.72 7.82 17.80
C TYR A 34 9.50 8.65 16.54
N ALA A 35 8.44 9.45 16.51
CA ALA A 35 8.22 10.45 15.48
C ALA A 35 8.30 11.86 16.07
N GLY A 36 8.16 12.88 15.24
CA GLY A 36 8.07 14.27 15.63
C GLY A 36 7.15 14.98 14.64
N LEU A 37 6.42 15.98 15.15
CA LEU A 37 5.57 16.95 14.45
C LEU A 37 4.17 16.49 13.97
N ASN A 38 3.16 17.08 14.62
CA ASN A 38 1.94 17.63 14.00
C ASN A 38 0.93 16.65 13.36
N CYS A 39 0.56 15.61 14.08
CA CYS A 39 -0.72 14.94 13.85
C CYS A 39 -1.85 15.67 14.56
N LYS A 40 -2.91 16.01 13.83
CA LYS A 40 -4.22 16.17 14.43
C LYS A 40 -4.91 14.81 14.31
N GLY A 41 -4.91 14.01 15.37
CA GLY A 41 -6.05 13.11 15.54
C GLY A 41 -7.27 14.02 15.62
N VAL A 42 -8.00 14.24 14.52
CA VAL A 42 -9.24 15.01 14.54
C VAL A 42 -10.29 14.10 15.14
N ALA A 43 -10.13 13.92 16.43
CA ALA A 43 -11.15 13.60 17.37
C ALA A 43 -11.96 14.88 17.57
N ASN A 44 -12.78 15.23 16.59
CA ASN A 44 -13.76 16.28 16.78
C ASN A 44 -15.05 15.59 17.22
N PRO A 45 -15.59 15.90 18.41
CA PRO A 45 -17.02 15.84 18.68
C PRO A 45 -17.68 17.23 18.60
N SER A 46 -16.90 18.31 18.44
CA SER A 46 -17.44 19.67 18.42
C SER A 46 -16.56 20.61 17.61
N GLY A 47 -17.13 21.22 16.56
CA GLY A 47 -16.51 22.26 15.73
C GLY A 47 -16.14 23.55 16.47
N ASN A 48 -15.35 23.45 17.54
CA ASN A 48 -14.77 24.57 18.27
C ASN A 48 -13.50 24.11 19.01
N GLY A 49 -12.42 23.89 18.26
CA GLY A 49 -11.03 23.96 18.74
C GLY A 49 -10.62 23.15 19.98
N SER A 50 -11.38 22.13 20.39
CA SER A 50 -11.18 21.45 21.68
C SER A 50 -10.54 20.08 21.51
N SER A 51 -9.21 20.13 21.62
CA SER A 51 -8.17 19.10 21.73
C SER A 51 -8.45 17.94 22.72
N SER A 52 -9.10 16.86 22.30
CA SER A 52 -9.06 15.58 23.05
C SER A 52 -8.88 14.41 22.09
N ASP A 53 -7.99 13.47 22.39
CA ASP A 53 -7.81 12.24 21.62
C ASP A 53 -9.09 11.37 21.66
N ASN A 54 -9.50 10.82 20.52
CA ASN A 54 -10.66 9.92 20.36
C ASN A 54 -10.22 8.72 19.54
N ASN A 55 -10.44 7.54 20.11
CA ASN A 55 -10.10 6.27 19.47
C ASN A 55 -11.04 5.90 18.30
N LYS A 56 -12.09 6.69 18.05
CA LYS A 56 -13.04 6.53 16.93
C LYS A 56 -12.97 7.60 15.84
N GLY A 57 -12.23 8.68 16.08
CA GLY A 57 -12.12 9.79 15.13
C GLY A 57 -11.11 9.51 14.01
N ARG A 58 -11.35 10.10 12.83
CA ARG A 58 -10.36 10.16 11.74
C ARG A 58 -9.02 10.69 12.25
N ILE A 59 -7.94 10.17 11.66
CA ILE A 59 -6.58 10.69 11.84
C ILE A 59 -6.20 11.56 10.65
N GLU A 60 -5.75 12.79 10.89
CA GLU A 60 -5.22 13.67 9.83
C GLU A 60 -3.95 14.41 10.28
N CYS A 61 -2.84 14.17 9.59
CA CYS A 61 -1.55 14.75 9.92
C CYS A 61 -1.03 15.57 8.74
N ASP A 62 -0.72 16.85 8.97
CA ASP A 62 -0.36 17.81 7.90
C ASP A 62 1.03 18.42 8.05
N GLY A 63 1.76 18.09 9.12
CA GLY A 63 3.10 18.59 9.39
C GLY A 63 3.18 20.06 9.82
N LYS A 64 2.07 20.81 9.84
CA LYS A 64 2.05 22.24 10.18
C LYS A 64 2.00 22.45 11.70
N SER A 65 2.65 23.50 12.20
CA SER A 65 2.95 23.82 13.61
C SER A 65 1.77 23.94 14.60
N ASN A 66 0.56 23.56 14.20
CA ASN A 66 -0.68 23.76 14.94
C ASN A 66 -1.32 22.43 15.40
N GLY A 67 -0.60 21.31 15.35
CA GLY A 67 -1.07 19.98 15.76
C GLY A 67 -0.58 19.59 17.17
N ARG A 68 -1.51 19.17 18.05
CA ARG A 68 -1.18 18.61 19.36
C ARG A 68 -0.98 17.09 19.26
N GLY A 69 0.21 16.68 18.81
CA GLY A 69 0.76 15.36 19.15
C GLY A 69 1.42 15.40 20.52
N ASP A 70 1.85 14.26 21.06
CA ASP A 70 2.61 14.12 22.33
C ASP A 70 4.02 14.76 22.30
N GLY A 71 4.25 15.75 21.43
CA GLY A 71 5.57 16.27 21.08
C GLY A 71 6.45 15.26 20.34
N LYS A 72 5.98 14.02 20.14
CA LYS A 72 6.76 12.86 19.65
C LYS A 72 6.04 12.05 18.55
N GLY A 73 5.06 12.67 17.87
CA GLY A 73 4.51 12.20 16.60
C GLY A 73 3.87 10.80 16.58
N GLN A 74 3.53 10.23 17.75
CA GLN A 74 3.02 8.87 17.84
C GLN A 74 1.54 8.87 18.24
N LEU A 75 0.74 8.07 17.53
CA LEU A 75 -0.63 7.75 17.94
C LEU A 75 -0.59 6.41 18.68
N SER A 76 -0.56 6.46 20.00
CA SER A 76 -0.67 5.27 20.86
C SER A 76 -2.12 4.94 21.18
N GLY A 77 -2.39 3.67 21.50
CA GLY A 77 -3.72 3.19 21.87
C GLY A 77 -4.44 2.53 20.70
N LYS A 78 -5.26 1.52 21.01
CA LYS A 78 -6.10 0.85 20.02
C LYS A 78 -7.14 1.82 19.47
N ARG A 79 -7.35 1.82 18.16
CA ARG A 79 -8.33 2.68 17.49
C ARG A 79 -9.27 1.86 16.62
N THR A 80 -10.54 2.27 16.59
CA THR A 80 -11.59 1.68 15.76
C THR A 80 -12.33 2.82 15.08
N ILE A 81 -12.02 3.06 13.81
CA ILE A 81 -12.62 4.13 13.01
C ILE A 81 -13.66 3.51 12.09
N ASP A 82 -14.91 3.93 12.25
CA ASP A 82 -15.98 3.62 11.30
C ASP A 82 -16.13 4.80 10.32
N MET A 83 -15.84 4.54 9.05
CA MET A 83 -15.91 5.51 7.95
C MET A 83 -17.35 5.81 7.51
N SER A 84 -18.31 5.00 7.93
CA SER A 84 -19.74 5.18 7.64
C SER A 84 -20.44 6.07 8.65
N GLU A 85 -19.89 6.20 9.86
CA GLU A 85 -20.51 6.96 10.94
C GLU A 85 -20.60 8.46 10.58
N THR A 86 -21.82 8.90 10.27
CA THR A 86 -22.21 10.31 10.29
C THR A 86 -22.53 10.66 11.74
N GLY A 87 -21.60 11.25 12.47
CA GLY A 87 -21.80 11.55 13.88
C GLY A 87 -23.02 12.46 14.10
N GLY A 88 -23.87 12.06 15.04
CA GLY A 88 -24.95 12.91 15.56
C GLY A 88 -24.37 14.22 16.09
N LYS A 89 -24.89 15.35 15.60
CA LYS A 89 -24.45 16.73 15.87
C LYS A 89 -22.96 16.98 15.61
N GLY A 90 -22.61 17.01 14.33
CA GLY A 90 -21.60 17.95 13.81
C GLY A 90 -20.26 17.37 13.37
N THR A 91 -20.07 16.05 13.37
CA THR A 91 -18.78 15.45 12.98
C THR A 91 -19.00 14.16 12.23
N SER A 92 -18.80 14.19 10.91
CA SER A 92 -18.96 13.02 10.05
C SER A 92 -17.59 12.43 9.68
N ASN A 93 -17.43 11.12 9.88
CA ASN A 93 -16.35 10.36 9.23
C ASN A 93 -16.70 10.10 7.74
N SER A 94 -17.97 10.28 7.36
CA SER A 94 -18.43 10.08 5.99
C SER A 94 -17.74 11.02 5.01
N GLY A 95 -17.30 10.49 3.87
CA GLY A 95 -16.75 11.31 2.80
C GLY A 95 -15.27 11.67 2.95
N HIS A 96 -14.57 11.04 3.90
CA HIS A 96 -13.12 11.21 4.07
C HIS A 96 -12.42 9.86 4.32
N PRO A 97 -11.08 9.78 4.11
CA PRO A 97 -10.26 8.66 4.57
C PRO A 97 -10.30 8.51 6.09
N ALA A 98 -10.09 7.28 6.60
CA ALA A 98 -9.91 7.07 8.04
C ALA A 98 -8.55 7.60 8.54
N VAL A 99 -7.52 7.51 7.71
CA VAL A 99 -6.21 8.09 7.95
C VAL A 99 -5.79 8.91 6.75
N LYS A 100 -5.43 10.17 6.99
CA LYS A 100 -4.83 11.05 5.99
C LYS A 100 -3.50 11.58 6.51
N VAL A 101 -2.42 11.37 5.77
CA VAL A 101 -1.10 11.94 6.09
C VAL A 101 -0.61 12.75 4.90
N HIS A 102 -0.26 14.00 5.13
CA HIS A 102 0.24 14.85 4.08
C HIS A 102 1.26 15.87 4.58
N GLY A 103 1.99 16.44 3.62
CA GLY A 103 3.02 17.43 3.89
C GLY A 103 4.40 16.81 4.06
N ARG A 104 5.39 17.49 3.49
CA ARG A 104 6.77 17.02 3.46
C ARG A 104 7.34 16.99 4.88
N GLY A 105 7.88 15.83 5.27
CA GLY A 105 8.44 15.61 6.61
C GLY A 105 7.41 15.20 7.66
N THR A 106 6.15 15.01 7.27
CA THR A 106 5.12 14.44 8.15
C THR A 106 5.28 12.92 8.20
N ASN A 107 6.02 12.44 9.21
CA ASN A 107 6.33 11.01 9.37
C ASN A 107 5.60 10.43 10.57
N ILE A 108 4.61 9.57 10.34
CA ILE A 108 3.68 9.08 11.36
C ILE A 108 3.83 7.58 11.54
N THR A 109 3.84 7.13 12.80
CA THR A 109 3.77 5.70 13.14
C THR A 109 2.55 5.42 14.02
N ILE A 110 1.69 4.50 13.56
CA ILE A 110 0.60 3.93 14.35
C ILE A 110 1.10 2.59 14.87
N SER A 111 1.60 2.61 16.11
CA SER A 111 2.25 1.45 16.72
C SER A 111 1.27 0.42 17.27
N SER A 112 0.04 0.84 17.53
CA SER A 112 -1.04 0.03 18.10
C SER A 112 -1.95 -0.53 17.01
N GLU A 113 -2.89 -1.38 17.42
CA GLU A 113 -3.92 -1.90 16.51
C GLU A 113 -4.83 -0.78 15.99
N LEU A 114 -4.94 -0.70 14.66
CA LEU A 114 -5.85 0.18 13.95
C LEU A 114 -6.92 -0.66 13.24
N LYS A 115 -8.17 -0.54 13.66
CA LYS A 115 -9.32 -1.11 12.98
C LYS A 115 -10.05 -0.03 12.20
N ILE A 116 -10.32 -0.30 10.92
CA ILE A 116 -11.08 0.56 10.02
C ILE A 116 -12.22 -0.26 9.46
N THR A 117 -13.45 0.26 9.53
CA THR A 117 -14.63 -0.35 8.93
C THR A 117 -15.35 0.66 8.05
N ASP A 118 -16.01 0.20 7.00
CA ASP A 118 -16.89 1.02 6.18
C ASP A 118 -18.12 0.22 5.75
N SER A 119 -19.27 0.50 6.35
CA SER A 119 -20.56 -0.07 5.94
C SER A 119 -21.37 0.89 5.05
N GLY A 120 -20.82 2.07 4.74
CA GLY A 120 -21.52 3.16 4.05
C GLY A 120 -21.15 3.28 2.58
N SER A 121 -21.73 4.23 1.85
CA SER A 121 -21.41 4.49 0.43
C SER A 121 -20.12 5.31 0.23
N ASN A 122 -19.18 5.27 1.18
CA ASN A 122 -17.95 6.07 1.10
C ASN A 122 -17.06 5.53 -0.04
N ASN A 123 -16.59 6.43 -0.91
CA ASN A 123 -15.72 6.07 -2.03
C ASN A 123 -14.25 6.45 -1.79
N ASN A 124 -13.94 6.97 -0.61
CA ASN A 124 -12.57 7.34 -0.24
C ASN A 124 -11.74 6.10 0.13
N PRO A 125 -10.41 6.16 -0.04
CA PRO A 125 -9.52 5.14 0.51
C PRO A 125 -9.54 5.16 2.03
N ALA A 126 -9.35 3.99 2.66
CA ALA A 126 -9.22 3.89 4.10
C ALA A 126 -7.98 4.65 4.61
N ILE A 127 -6.86 4.55 3.87
CA ILE A 127 -5.63 5.28 4.14
C ILE A 127 -5.26 6.11 2.89
N GLN A 128 -5.03 7.40 3.08
CA GLN A 128 -4.51 8.30 2.06
C GLN A 128 -3.20 8.96 2.52
N VAL A 129 -2.16 8.89 1.70
CA VAL A 129 -0.89 9.56 1.97
C VAL A 129 -0.41 10.34 0.75
N GLU A 130 -0.11 11.63 0.93
CA GLU A 130 0.22 12.51 -0.19
C GLU A 130 1.25 13.58 0.17
N ASN A 131 1.75 14.30 -0.84
CA ASN A 131 2.61 15.49 -0.67
C ASN A 131 3.85 15.26 0.22
N GLY A 132 4.50 14.09 0.12
CA GLY A 132 5.70 13.74 0.88
C GLY A 132 5.44 13.27 2.31
N GLY A 133 4.21 12.91 2.63
CA GLY A 133 3.85 12.30 3.92
C GLY A 133 4.30 10.85 4.02
N VAL A 134 4.63 10.38 5.21
CA VAL A 134 5.07 9.00 5.45
C VAL A 134 4.25 8.39 6.58
N LEU A 135 3.70 7.20 6.35
CA LEU A 135 2.92 6.47 7.34
C LEU A 135 3.46 5.05 7.52
N THR A 136 3.71 4.67 8.76
CA THR A 136 3.92 3.27 9.15
C THR A 136 2.77 2.81 10.04
N VAL A 137 2.14 1.69 9.70
CA VAL A 137 1.08 1.06 10.51
C VAL A 137 1.53 -0.34 10.91
N ASN A 138 1.66 -0.57 12.21
CA ASN A 138 2.18 -1.84 12.71
C ASN A 138 1.18 -2.98 12.57
N ASN A 139 -0.10 -2.72 12.84
CA ASN A 139 -1.14 -3.74 12.74
C ASN A 139 -2.45 -3.08 12.31
N VAL A 140 -2.94 -3.42 11.13
CA VAL A 140 -4.19 -2.87 10.60
C VAL A 140 -5.21 -3.96 10.28
N THR A 141 -6.47 -3.68 10.56
CA THR A 141 -7.60 -4.48 10.12
C THR A 141 -8.56 -3.54 9.39
N MET A 142 -8.62 -3.64 8.07
CA MET A 142 -9.62 -2.93 7.25
C MET A 142 -10.70 -3.93 6.82
N THR A 143 -11.97 -3.57 7.02
CA THR A 143 -13.12 -4.41 6.67
C THR A 143 -14.12 -3.63 5.84
N ASP A 144 -14.53 -4.21 4.72
CA ASP A 144 -15.54 -3.69 3.79
C ASP A 144 -15.26 -2.29 3.22
N VAL A 145 -13.99 -1.85 3.22
CA VAL A 145 -13.63 -0.53 2.71
C VAL A 145 -13.79 -0.45 1.19
N HIS A 146 -14.09 0.73 0.66
CA HIS A 146 -14.20 0.91 -0.79
C HIS A 146 -12.86 0.87 -1.52
N LYS A 147 -11.82 1.47 -0.93
CA LYS A 147 -10.43 1.42 -1.39
C LYS A 147 -9.54 1.22 -0.18
N GLY A 148 -8.46 0.46 -0.31
CA GLY A 148 -7.56 0.19 0.81
C GLY A 148 -6.63 1.36 1.12
N ILE A 149 -5.55 1.46 0.34
CA ILE A 149 -4.46 2.41 0.51
C ILE A 149 -4.28 3.19 -0.77
N GLU A 150 -4.21 4.52 -0.67
CA GLU A 150 -3.89 5.42 -1.77
C GLU A 150 -2.66 6.27 -1.41
N VAL A 151 -1.62 6.23 -2.25
CA VAL A 151 -0.39 7.00 -2.05
C VAL A 151 -0.06 7.80 -3.30
N SER A 152 0.13 9.12 -3.14
CA SER A 152 0.40 10.03 -4.26
C SER A 152 1.60 10.96 -4.03
N GLY A 153 2.42 11.12 -5.06
CA GLY A 153 3.52 12.08 -5.08
C GLY A 153 4.84 11.54 -4.52
N GLY A 154 5.94 12.02 -5.11
CA GLY A 154 7.28 11.61 -4.73
C GLY A 154 7.61 11.88 -3.26
N GLY A 155 8.17 10.88 -2.60
CA GLY A 155 8.48 10.90 -1.17
C GLY A 155 7.30 10.56 -0.26
N SER A 156 6.09 10.37 -0.81
CA SER A 156 4.97 9.85 -0.05
C SER A 156 5.08 8.34 0.10
N SER A 157 4.88 7.80 1.31
CA SER A 157 4.94 6.35 1.48
C SER A 157 4.04 5.78 2.59
N VAL A 158 3.58 4.54 2.37
CA VAL A 158 2.87 3.74 3.38
C VAL A 158 3.59 2.41 3.58
N THR A 159 3.88 2.08 4.83
CA THR A 159 4.33 0.74 5.24
C THR A 159 3.32 0.11 6.18
N VAL A 160 2.77 -1.05 5.81
CA VAL A 160 1.95 -1.88 6.70
C VAL A 160 2.76 -3.11 7.10
N VAL A 161 3.02 -3.25 8.40
CA VAL A 161 3.90 -4.31 8.91
C VAL A 161 3.19 -5.66 8.95
N LYS A 162 1.93 -5.70 9.39
CA LYS A 162 1.05 -6.88 9.40
C LYS A 162 -0.40 -6.45 9.44
N GLY A 163 -1.31 -7.39 9.17
CA GLY A 163 -2.74 -7.14 9.26
C GLY A 163 -3.55 -7.75 8.13
N SER A 164 -4.74 -7.22 7.92
CA SER A 164 -5.63 -7.59 6.81
C SER A 164 -6.28 -6.37 6.19
N ILE A 165 -6.42 -6.41 4.87
CA ILE A 165 -7.12 -5.39 4.09
C ILE A 165 -8.21 -6.09 3.28
N GLU A 166 -9.46 -5.79 3.58
CA GLU A 166 -10.61 -6.27 2.83
C GLU A 166 -11.33 -5.11 2.16
N VAL A 167 -11.30 -5.14 0.83
CA VAL A 167 -12.07 -4.22 -0.01
C VAL A 167 -13.35 -4.94 -0.44
N ARG A 168 -14.47 -4.24 -0.30
CA ARG A 168 -15.80 -4.77 -0.67
C ARG A 168 -15.94 -5.03 -2.16
N ASN A 169 -16.91 -5.88 -2.50
CA ASN A 169 -17.30 -6.11 -3.90
C ASN A 169 -17.77 -4.80 -4.56
N GLY A 170 -17.36 -4.57 -5.81
CA GLY A 170 -17.63 -3.33 -6.55
C GLY A 170 -16.87 -2.11 -6.00
N GLY A 171 -15.90 -2.32 -5.11
CA GLY A 171 -14.98 -1.29 -4.66
C GLY A 171 -13.88 -0.97 -5.69
N GLY A 172 -13.02 -0.02 -5.33
CA GLY A 172 -11.82 0.32 -6.09
C GLY A 172 -10.62 -0.58 -5.79
N ALA A 173 -9.43 -0.06 -6.05
CA ALA A 173 -8.18 -0.79 -5.83
C ALA A 173 -7.89 -1.02 -4.33
N VAL A 174 -7.26 -2.16 -4.02
CA VAL A 174 -6.70 -2.38 -2.66
C VAL A 174 -5.54 -1.43 -2.42
N ILE A 175 -4.64 -1.31 -3.40
CA ILE A 175 -3.51 -0.39 -3.38
C ILE A 175 -3.58 0.46 -4.63
N GLU A 176 -3.61 1.78 -4.46
CA GLU A 176 -3.47 2.76 -5.53
C GLU A 176 -2.21 3.59 -5.28
N VAL A 177 -1.30 3.59 -6.25
CA VAL A 177 -0.05 4.36 -6.19
C VAL A 177 0.05 5.27 -7.40
N ARG A 178 0.47 6.52 -7.18
CA ARG A 178 0.65 7.49 -8.25
C ARG A 178 1.77 8.48 -7.99
N ASP A 179 2.29 9.01 -9.07
CA ASP A 179 3.24 10.10 -9.10
C ASP A 179 4.50 9.91 -8.23
N GLY A 180 5.02 8.68 -8.21
CA GLY A 180 6.22 8.32 -7.46
C GLY A 180 5.96 7.99 -5.98
N GLY A 181 4.71 7.74 -5.59
CA GLY A 181 4.39 7.22 -4.27
C GLY A 181 4.90 5.78 -4.09
N ASP A 182 5.05 5.37 -2.82
CA ASP A 182 5.53 4.03 -2.48
C ASP A 182 4.65 3.32 -1.45
N VAL A 183 4.34 2.05 -1.67
CA VAL A 183 3.61 1.19 -0.71
C VAL A 183 4.39 -0.07 -0.41
N THR A 184 4.53 -0.42 0.86
CA THR A 184 5.09 -1.70 1.32
C THR A 184 4.11 -2.44 2.21
N LEU A 185 3.75 -3.67 1.83
CA LEU A 185 3.03 -4.61 2.69
C LEU A 185 4.01 -5.70 3.15
N ASN A 186 4.22 -5.83 4.45
CA ASN A 186 5.19 -6.76 5.03
C ASN A 186 4.51 -7.96 5.74
N ARG A 187 5.32 -8.95 6.14
CA ARG A 187 4.99 -10.08 7.03
C ARG A 187 3.65 -10.77 6.72
N GLY A 188 3.35 -10.92 5.44
CA GLY A 188 2.16 -11.64 5.00
C GLY A 188 0.82 -10.98 5.34
N VAL A 189 0.73 -9.65 5.21
CA VAL A 189 -0.57 -8.96 5.15
C VAL A 189 -1.51 -9.73 4.22
N LYS A 190 -2.73 -10.00 4.71
CA LYS A 190 -3.77 -10.70 3.95
C LYS A 190 -4.62 -9.68 3.21
N VAL A 191 -4.87 -9.92 1.93
CA VAL A 191 -5.67 -9.01 1.10
C VAL A 191 -6.84 -9.76 0.46
N SER A 192 -8.02 -9.14 0.50
CA SER A 192 -9.23 -9.60 -0.19
C SER A 192 -9.82 -8.44 -1.00
N GLY A 193 -10.06 -8.66 -2.29
CA GLY A 193 -10.52 -7.63 -3.23
C GLY A 193 -11.96 -7.77 -3.69
N GLY A 194 -12.86 -8.35 -2.90
CA GLY A 194 -14.31 -8.32 -3.17
C GLY A 194 -14.84 -9.14 -4.36
N GLY A 195 -14.00 -9.53 -5.33
CA GLY A 195 -14.35 -10.33 -6.51
C GLY A 195 -14.14 -9.59 -7.82
N ASP A 196 -14.60 -8.33 -7.92
CA ASP A 196 -14.59 -7.52 -9.13
C ASP A 196 -13.56 -6.38 -9.13
N ASN A 197 -12.71 -6.30 -8.10
CA ASN A 197 -11.82 -5.17 -7.90
C ASN A 197 -10.41 -5.40 -8.46
N THR A 198 -9.64 -4.32 -8.50
CA THR A 198 -8.19 -4.34 -8.78
C THR A 198 -7.39 -4.56 -7.49
N GLY A 199 -6.41 -5.47 -7.51
CA GLY A 199 -5.47 -5.63 -6.41
C GLY A 199 -4.59 -4.39 -6.26
N ILE A 200 -3.82 -4.09 -7.30
CA ILE A 200 -2.87 -2.97 -7.33
C ILE A 200 -3.11 -2.14 -8.57
N GLU A 201 -3.27 -0.83 -8.41
CA GLU A 201 -3.28 0.13 -9.51
C GLU A 201 -2.10 1.09 -9.35
N VAL A 202 -1.28 1.22 -10.40
CA VAL A 202 -0.21 2.22 -10.47
C VAL A 202 -0.48 3.15 -11.65
N ASN A 203 -0.57 4.45 -11.40
CA ASN A 203 -0.93 5.44 -12.43
C ASN A 203 -0.05 6.73 -12.40
N GLY A 204 -0.35 7.67 -13.29
CA GLY A 204 0.36 8.95 -13.41
C GLY A 204 1.80 8.77 -13.89
N THR A 205 2.75 9.36 -13.15
CA THR A 205 4.19 9.20 -13.42
C THR A 205 4.82 7.95 -12.77
N GLY A 206 4.00 7.05 -12.21
CA GLY A 206 4.42 5.74 -11.71
C GLY A 206 4.52 5.66 -10.19
N GLY A 207 5.40 4.79 -9.70
CA GLY A 207 5.61 4.52 -8.26
C GLY A 207 5.96 3.06 -7.97
N THR A 208 6.15 2.73 -6.70
CA THR A 208 6.62 1.40 -6.28
C THR A 208 5.64 0.72 -5.33
N VAL A 209 5.37 -0.58 -5.56
CA VAL A 209 4.70 -1.43 -4.59
C VAL A 209 5.60 -2.62 -4.25
N THR A 210 5.86 -2.81 -2.96
CA THR A 210 6.64 -3.93 -2.43
C THR A 210 5.77 -4.82 -1.56
N LEU A 211 5.76 -6.12 -1.86
CA LEU A 211 4.94 -7.13 -1.17
C LEU A 211 5.84 -8.21 -0.58
N VAL A 212 5.82 -8.42 0.73
CA VAL A 212 6.64 -9.44 1.41
C VAL A 212 5.73 -10.45 2.10
N GLY A 213 5.65 -11.65 1.50
CA GLY A 213 4.78 -12.75 1.92
C GLY A 213 3.28 -12.47 1.75
N THR A 214 2.90 -11.35 1.13
CA THR A 214 1.51 -10.89 0.99
C THR A 214 0.71 -11.81 0.07
N ASN A 215 -0.52 -12.11 0.47
CA ASN A 215 -1.43 -12.94 -0.33
C ASN A 215 -2.71 -12.17 -0.65
N PHE A 216 -2.96 -11.97 -1.94
CA PHE A 216 -4.22 -11.42 -2.44
C PHE A 216 -5.17 -12.56 -2.79
N SER A 217 -6.45 -12.32 -2.54
CA SER A 217 -7.55 -13.21 -2.88
C SER A 217 -8.71 -12.42 -3.47
N LYS A 218 -9.50 -13.06 -4.33
CA LYS A 218 -10.72 -12.48 -4.90
C LYS A 218 -10.49 -11.12 -5.58
N VAL A 219 -9.42 -10.97 -6.36
CA VAL A 219 -9.20 -9.78 -7.19
C VAL A 219 -9.49 -10.12 -8.65
N LYS A 220 -10.24 -9.27 -9.36
CA LYS A 220 -10.50 -9.45 -10.78
C LYS A 220 -9.27 -9.16 -11.60
N THR A 221 -8.60 -8.06 -11.31
CA THR A 221 -7.33 -7.71 -11.94
C THR A 221 -6.25 -7.64 -10.87
N GLY A 222 -5.16 -8.38 -11.05
CA GLY A 222 -4.09 -8.41 -10.05
C GLY A 222 -3.35 -7.08 -9.97
N ILE A 223 -2.75 -6.67 -11.07
CA ILE A 223 -2.01 -5.40 -11.19
C ILE A 223 -2.48 -4.67 -12.45
N VAL A 224 -2.76 -3.38 -12.33
CA VAL A 224 -3.05 -2.48 -13.44
C VAL A 224 -2.01 -1.37 -13.48
N PHE A 225 -1.37 -1.19 -14.64
CA PHE A 225 -0.53 -0.04 -14.92
C PHE A 225 -1.23 0.90 -15.88
N LYS A 226 -1.29 2.17 -15.48
CA LYS A 226 -1.79 3.31 -16.26
C LYS A 226 -0.73 4.42 -16.29
N GLY A 227 -0.86 5.34 -17.24
CA GLY A 227 -0.06 6.56 -17.26
C GLY A 227 1.18 6.48 -18.13
N THR A 228 2.20 7.28 -17.81
CA THR A 228 3.29 7.62 -18.74
C THR A 228 4.68 7.43 -18.15
N GLY A 229 4.79 7.13 -16.85
CA GLY A 229 6.06 7.04 -16.14
C GLY A 229 6.57 5.61 -15.94
N THR A 230 7.43 5.45 -14.93
CA THR A 230 8.04 4.17 -14.57
C THR A 230 7.40 3.60 -13.30
N ALA A 231 6.87 2.39 -13.39
CA ALA A 231 6.21 1.72 -12.29
C ALA A 231 6.87 0.38 -11.95
N ASN A 232 6.97 0.05 -10.66
CA ASN A 232 7.57 -1.19 -10.20
C ASN A 232 6.67 -1.90 -9.18
N VAL A 233 6.39 -3.18 -9.41
CA VAL A 233 5.76 -4.03 -8.40
C VAL A 233 6.67 -5.23 -8.13
N VAL A 234 7.07 -5.38 -6.87
CA VAL A 234 8.02 -6.39 -6.42
C VAL A 234 7.34 -7.27 -5.37
N GLY A 235 7.31 -8.57 -5.61
CA GLY A 235 6.97 -9.55 -4.59
C GLY A 235 8.21 -10.20 -3.99
N VAL A 236 8.09 -10.65 -2.75
CA VAL A 236 9.02 -11.59 -2.13
C VAL A 236 8.16 -12.65 -1.46
N GLY A 237 7.93 -13.75 -2.16
CA GLY A 237 6.96 -14.78 -1.73
C GLY A 237 5.51 -14.28 -1.76
N ALA A 238 5.21 -13.26 -2.57
CA ALA A 238 3.85 -12.73 -2.72
C ALA A 238 3.07 -13.50 -3.77
N THR A 239 1.77 -13.71 -3.52
CA THR A 239 0.87 -14.41 -4.44
C THR A 239 -0.42 -13.61 -4.66
N ILE A 240 -0.87 -13.54 -5.90
CA ILE A 240 -2.17 -12.98 -6.28
C ILE A 240 -3.07 -14.10 -6.81
N ASN A 241 -4.16 -14.38 -6.08
CA ASN A 241 -5.19 -15.32 -6.50
C ASN A 241 -6.32 -14.57 -7.21
N LEU A 242 -6.45 -14.80 -8.51
CA LEU A 242 -7.41 -14.12 -9.38
C LEU A 242 -8.81 -14.73 -9.24
N ALA A 243 -9.82 -13.86 -9.28
CA ALA A 243 -11.21 -14.24 -9.43
C ALA A 243 -11.47 -14.83 -10.84
N SER A 244 -12.64 -15.46 -11.03
CA SER A 244 -13.02 -16.11 -12.30
C SER A 244 -12.88 -15.17 -13.50
N GLY A 245 -12.18 -15.60 -14.55
CA GLY A 245 -11.94 -14.80 -15.74
C GLY A 245 -11.17 -13.50 -15.47
N GLY A 246 -10.34 -13.47 -14.44
CA GLY A 246 -9.53 -12.31 -14.07
C GLY A 246 -8.25 -12.16 -14.89
N THR A 247 -7.60 -11.00 -14.77
CA THR A 247 -6.32 -10.72 -15.45
C THR A 247 -5.20 -10.55 -14.43
N GLY A 248 -4.06 -11.22 -14.62
CA GLY A 248 -2.92 -11.11 -13.73
C GLY A 248 -2.32 -9.70 -13.75
N ILE A 249 -1.76 -9.33 -14.91
CA ILE A 249 -1.18 -8.01 -15.14
C ILE A 249 -1.88 -7.37 -16.33
N LYS A 250 -2.40 -6.15 -16.16
CA LYS A 250 -2.96 -5.34 -17.24
C LYS A 250 -2.15 -4.07 -17.40
N MET A 251 -1.74 -3.77 -18.61
CA MET A 251 -1.09 -2.51 -18.95
C MET A 251 -1.90 -1.79 -20.02
N GLU A 252 -2.43 -0.63 -19.65
CA GLU A 252 -3.29 0.22 -20.49
C GLU A 252 -2.85 1.68 -20.38
N GLY A 253 -2.97 2.48 -21.45
CA GLY A 253 -2.47 3.86 -21.43
C GLY A 253 -2.20 4.45 -22.81
N ASP A 254 -1.32 5.46 -22.84
CA ASP A 254 -0.97 6.24 -24.04
C ASP A 254 0.27 5.70 -24.80
N GLY A 255 0.79 4.54 -24.39
CA GLY A 255 1.97 3.92 -24.97
C GLY A 255 3.32 4.33 -24.37
N ARG A 256 3.36 5.23 -23.38
CA ARG A 256 4.63 5.71 -22.78
C ARG A 256 5.00 5.04 -21.46
N ALA A 257 4.08 4.32 -20.83
CA ALA A 257 4.32 3.60 -19.59
C ALA A 257 5.44 2.57 -19.74
N ASN A 258 6.32 2.52 -18.73
CA ASN A 258 7.28 1.43 -18.54
C ASN A 258 7.00 0.80 -17.18
N ALA A 259 6.62 -0.48 -17.14
CA ALA A 259 6.37 -1.16 -15.88
C ALA A 259 7.19 -2.42 -15.73
N THR A 260 7.58 -2.71 -14.50
CA THR A 260 8.23 -3.96 -14.13
C THR A 260 7.43 -4.68 -13.05
N VAL A 261 7.16 -5.97 -13.26
CA VAL A 261 6.63 -6.87 -12.22
C VAL A 261 7.64 -7.97 -11.98
N MET A 262 7.98 -8.22 -10.72
CA MET A 262 8.99 -9.22 -10.39
C MET A 262 8.74 -10.03 -9.12
N ASN A 263 9.29 -11.25 -9.10
CA ASN A 263 9.44 -12.11 -7.91
C ASN A 263 8.12 -12.48 -7.19
N MET A 264 7.05 -12.71 -7.95
CA MET A 264 5.73 -13.04 -7.41
C MET A 264 4.99 -14.09 -8.22
N ALA A 265 3.89 -14.61 -7.69
CA ALA A 265 3.05 -15.58 -8.37
C ALA A 265 1.63 -15.03 -8.63
N PHE A 266 1.07 -15.41 -9.77
CA PHE A 266 -0.34 -15.26 -10.10
C PHE A 266 -1.00 -16.63 -10.25
N MET A 267 -2.11 -16.82 -9.55
CA MET A 267 -2.89 -18.05 -9.59
C MET A 267 -4.27 -17.76 -10.13
N GLY A 268 -4.53 -18.23 -11.35
CA GLY A 268 -5.83 -18.14 -11.99
C GLY A 268 -6.68 -19.40 -11.80
N ASN A 269 -7.72 -19.49 -12.62
CA ASN A 269 -8.77 -20.53 -12.57
C ASN A 269 -9.08 -21.10 -13.97
N ARG A 270 -8.08 -21.13 -14.86
CA ARG A 270 -8.12 -21.63 -16.25
C ARG A 270 -8.90 -20.78 -17.25
N THR A 271 -9.64 -19.79 -16.78
CA THR A 271 -10.28 -18.77 -17.63
C THR A 271 -9.65 -17.39 -17.47
N ALA A 272 -8.70 -17.27 -16.54
CA ALA A 272 -7.94 -16.05 -16.33
C ALA A 272 -6.98 -15.78 -17.50
N THR A 273 -6.52 -14.53 -17.61
CA THR A 273 -5.47 -14.09 -18.55
C THR A 273 -4.23 -13.72 -17.75
N GLY A 274 -3.06 -14.25 -18.12
CA GLY A 274 -1.81 -13.96 -17.40
C GLY A 274 -1.39 -12.49 -17.46
N ALA A 275 -1.11 -11.99 -18.66
CA ALA A 275 -0.77 -10.59 -18.89
C ALA A 275 -1.42 -10.06 -20.17
N GLU A 276 -1.94 -8.84 -20.11
CA GLU A 276 -2.51 -8.10 -21.23
C GLU A 276 -1.80 -6.75 -21.34
N VAL A 277 -1.22 -6.45 -22.51
CA VAL A 277 -0.50 -5.20 -22.77
C VAL A 277 -1.11 -4.54 -24.00
N THR A 278 -1.88 -3.49 -23.78
CA THR A 278 -2.51 -2.71 -24.85
C THR A 278 -1.56 -1.61 -25.36
N SER A 279 -0.70 -1.07 -24.49
CA SER A 279 0.21 0.02 -24.81
C SER A 279 1.38 0.07 -23.82
N GLY A 280 2.57 0.50 -24.24
CA GLY A 280 3.73 0.66 -23.35
C GLY A 280 4.63 -0.57 -23.31
N THR A 281 5.54 -0.61 -22.34
CA THR A 281 6.50 -1.71 -22.16
C THR A 281 6.33 -2.36 -20.80
N LEU A 282 5.98 -3.64 -20.79
CA LEU A 282 5.93 -4.47 -19.58
C LEU A 282 7.13 -5.40 -19.52
N THR A 283 7.93 -5.29 -18.47
CA THR A 283 8.96 -6.25 -18.10
C THR A 283 8.46 -7.17 -17.01
N VAL A 284 8.49 -8.47 -17.25
CA VAL A 284 8.12 -9.51 -16.29
C VAL A 284 9.36 -10.32 -15.95
N ASN A 285 9.76 -10.33 -14.68
CA ASN A 285 10.99 -10.99 -14.25
C ASN A 285 10.75 -11.92 -13.06
N THR A 286 11.04 -13.22 -13.22
CA THR A 286 10.88 -14.20 -12.12
C THR A 286 9.45 -14.20 -11.58
N VAL A 287 8.46 -14.13 -12.47
CA VAL A 287 7.04 -14.20 -12.14
C VAL A 287 6.50 -15.56 -12.57
N THR A 288 5.80 -16.24 -11.67
CA THR A 288 5.12 -17.50 -11.97
C THR A 288 3.65 -17.24 -12.25
N MET A 289 3.12 -17.83 -13.31
CA MET A 289 1.73 -17.69 -13.72
C MET A 289 1.14 -19.08 -13.90
N THR A 290 0.11 -19.41 -13.11
CA THR A 290 -0.50 -20.75 -13.08
C THR A 290 -2.00 -20.66 -13.33
N ASN A 291 -2.52 -21.47 -14.25
CA ASN A 291 -3.95 -21.50 -14.62
C ASN A 291 -4.49 -20.14 -15.10
N VAL A 292 -3.70 -19.40 -15.88
CA VAL A 292 -4.02 -18.10 -16.49
C VAL A 292 -3.78 -18.13 -18.00
#